data_AF-B0RJG0-F1
#
_entry.id   AF-B0RJG0-F1
#
_cell.length_a   1.000
_cell.length_b   1.000
_cell.length_c   1.000
_cell.angle_alpha   90.00
_cell.angle_beta   90.00
_cell.angle_gamma   90.00
#
_symmetry.space_group_name_H-M   'P 1'
#
loop_
_entity.id
_entity.type
_entity.pdbx_description
1 polymer ?
#
loop_
_entity_poly.entity_id
_entity_poly.type
_entity_poly.pdbx_seq_one_letter_code
_entity_poly.pdbx_strand_id
1 'polypeptide(L)'
;MAPGQASPAPDAVEESTSTPTPTPQEELLGYAEIAQMMNVKVATVWNYAVRHDHFPQPVTPAGQRAPRFRKSDVDAYIAARNAHAVGAPGRPVLTMDVGERVDPTVGGRASAAIRARLAVAGAPGHKDVAEALGIRKPALKARLRRETRWKVAELERVASLLGTTVDELTRGTDA
;
A
#
# COMPACT_ATOMS: atom_id res chain seq x y z
N MET A 1 -78.19 13.99 18.38
CA MET A 1 -76.74 14.25 18.30
C MET A 1 -76.03 12.90 18.33
N ALA A 2 -75.34 12.54 17.26
CA ALA A 2 -74.23 11.57 17.28
C ALA A 2 -72.93 12.38 17.05
N PRO A 3 -71.69 11.83 17.11
CA PRO A 3 -71.26 10.44 17.36
C PRO A 3 -69.97 10.32 18.22
N GLY A 4 -69.41 9.10 18.30
CA GLY A 4 -67.98 8.83 18.57
C GLY A 4 -67.75 7.55 19.37
N GLN A 5 -67.84 6.33 18.80
CA GLN A 5 -66.71 5.52 18.27
C GLN A 5 -65.49 5.46 19.21
N ALA A 6 -64.86 4.32 19.55
CA ALA A 6 -64.73 3.04 18.86
C ALA A 6 -64.33 1.86 19.80
N SER A 7 -64.73 0.63 19.43
CA SER A 7 -64.06 -0.66 19.75
C SER A 7 -62.72 -0.79 18.98
N PRO A 8 -61.88 -1.87 19.09
CA PRO A 8 -61.98 -3.14 19.83
C PRO A 8 -60.69 -3.61 20.56
N ALA A 9 -60.74 -4.76 21.26
CA ALA A 9 -59.59 -5.64 21.55
C ALA A 9 -59.08 -6.31 20.25
N PRO A 10 -57.82 -6.83 20.14
CA PRO A 10 -57.55 -8.21 20.57
C PRO A 10 -56.06 -8.54 20.91
N ASP A 11 -55.86 -9.77 21.42
CA ASP A 11 -54.70 -10.69 21.30
C ASP A 11 -53.27 -10.15 21.05
N ALA A 12 -52.33 -10.60 21.88
CA ALA A 12 -51.01 -11.08 21.41
C ALA A 12 -50.26 -11.86 22.50
N VAL A 13 -50.35 -13.19 22.41
CA VAL A 13 -49.24 -14.16 22.53
C VAL A 13 -47.83 -13.54 22.71
N GLU A 14 -47.24 -13.68 23.90
CA GLU A 14 -45.77 -13.70 24.04
C GLU A 14 -45.29 -15.15 24.06
N GLU A 15 -45.50 -15.81 22.91
CA GLU A 15 -44.70 -16.95 22.50
C GLU A 15 -43.30 -16.38 22.23
N SER A 16 -42.49 -16.31 23.29
CA SER A 16 -41.07 -15.95 23.22
C SER A 16 -40.37 -16.98 22.36
N THR A 17 -40.34 -16.66 21.07
CA THR A 17 -39.62 -17.36 20.03
C THR A 17 -38.18 -17.56 20.48
N SER A 18 -37.82 -18.84 20.62
CA SER A 18 -36.45 -19.28 20.69
C SER A 18 -35.67 -18.59 19.58
N THR A 19 -34.78 -17.66 19.93
CA THR A 19 -33.83 -17.11 18.96
C THR A 19 -32.83 -18.23 18.67
N PRO A 20 -32.77 -18.81 17.47
CA PRO A 20 -31.68 -19.72 17.14
C PRO A 20 -30.40 -18.89 17.17
N THR A 21 -29.51 -19.20 18.11
CA THR A 21 -28.15 -18.68 18.12
C THR A 21 -27.54 -18.95 16.74
N PRO A 22 -27.24 -17.93 15.91
CA PRO A 22 -26.63 -18.20 14.62
C PRO A 22 -25.24 -18.78 14.89
N THR A 23 -25.07 -20.06 14.56
CA THR A 23 -23.77 -20.69 14.54
C THR A 23 -22.83 -19.85 13.67
N PRO A 24 -21.61 -19.53 14.12
CA PRO A 24 -20.68 -18.63 13.43
C PRO A 24 -20.17 -19.13 12.06
N GLN A 25 -20.75 -20.21 11.53
CA GLN A 25 -20.30 -20.95 10.34
C GLN A 25 -21.15 -20.67 9.08
N GLU A 26 -22.31 -20.01 9.20
CA GLU A 26 -23.18 -19.67 8.05
C GLU A 26 -23.43 -18.17 7.88
N GLU A 27 -22.76 -17.33 8.67
CA GLU A 27 -22.97 -15.88 8.61
C GLU A 27 -22.48 -15.32 7.26
N LEU A 28 -23.40 -14.74 6.51
CA LEU A 28 -23.19 -14.20 5.17
C LEU A 28 -23.02 -12.68 5.24
N LEU A 29 -21.78 -12.24 5.06
CA LEU A 29 -21.38 -10.84 5.11
C LEU A 29 -21.55 -10.13 3.77
N GLY A 30 -22.01 -8.88 3.83
CA GLY A 30 -21.96 -7.94 2.71
C GLY A 30 -20.66 -7.13 2.69
N TYR A 31 -20.42 -6.40 1.61
CA TYR A 31 -19.23 -5.56 1.46
C TYR A 31 -19.05 -4.53 2.59
N ALA A 32 -20.15 -3.98 3.14
CA ALA A 32 -20.09 -2.99 4.20
C ALA A 32 -19.57 -3.58 5.52
N GLU A 33 -19.99 -4.79 5.87
CA GLU A 33 -19.57 -5.50 7.08
C GLU A 33 -18.10 -5.92 6.97
N ILE A 34 -17.69 -6.44 5.81
CA ILE A 34 -16.28 -6.78 5.54
C ILE A 34 -15.41 -5.53 5.64
N ALA A 35 -15.88 -4.38 5.14
CA ALA A 35 -15.15 -3.12 5.21
C ALA A 35 -14.94 -2.66 6.67
N GLN A 36 -15.97 -2.82 7.52
CA GLN A 36 -15.86 -2.54 8.95
C GLN A 36 -14.86 -3.48 9.64
N MET A 37 -14.92 -4.78 9.38
CA MET A 37 -13.98 -5.77 9.96
C MET A 37 -12.53 -5.50 9.56
N MET A 38 -12.31 -5.05 8.32
CA MET A 38 -10.99 -4.70 7.81
C MET A 38 -10.54 -3.28 8.17
N ASN A 39 -11.41 -2.45 8.75
CA ASN A 39 -11.21 -1.01 8.96
C ASN A 39 -10.77 -0.27 7.67
N VAL A 40 -11.45 -0.54 6.55
CA VAL A 40 -11.19 0.09 5.25
C VAL A 40 -12.48 0.62 4.62
N LYS A 41 -12.37 1.34 3.50
CA LYS A 41 -13.54 1.78 2.73
C LYS A 41 -14.17 0.61 1.96
N VAL A 42 -15.50 0.64 1.78
CA VAL A 42 -16.23 -0.36 0.97
C VAL A 42 -15.65 -0.50 -0.45
N ALA A 43 -15.26 0.62 -1.08
CA ALA A 43 -14.60 0.60 -2.39
C ALA A 43 -13.26 -0.15 -2.40
N THR A 44 -12.56 -0.20 -1.26
CA THR A 44 -11.32 -0.99 -1.11
C THR A 44 -11.65 -2.48 -1.13
N VAL A 45 -12.72 -2.90 -0.46
CA VAL A 45 -13.18 -4.31 -0.48
C VAL A 45 -13.62 -4.73 -1.87
N TRP A 46 -14.35 -3.87 -2.59
CA TRP A 46 -14.72 -4.12 -3.98
C TRP A 46 -13.49 -4.33 -4.88
N ASN A 47 -12.46 -3.48 -4.73
CA ASN A 47 -11.20 -3.66 -5.45
C ASN A 47 -10.50 -4.99 -5.13
N TYR A 48 -10.56 -5.45 -3.87
CA TYR A 48 -10.01 -6.76 -3.51
C TYR A 48 -10.80 -7.89 -4.17
N ALA A 49 -12.12 -7.85 -4.15
CA ALA A 49 -12.96 -8.86 -4.80
C ALA A 49 -12.71 -8.98 -6.31
N VAL A 50 -12.32 -7.89 -6.98
CA VAL A 50 -12.06 -7.87 -8.43
C VAL A 50 -10.61 -8.23 -8.77
N ARG A 51 -9.63 -7.85 -7.93
CA ARG A 51 -8.20 -7.89 -8.28
C ARG A 51 -7.39 -8.94 -7.54
N HIS A 52 -7.90 -9.47 -6.44
CA HIS A 52 -7.17 -10.44 -5.63
C HIS A 52 -7.79 -11.81 -5.84
N ASP A 53 -7.03 -12.70 -6.48
CA ASP A 53 -7.47 -14.08 -6.75
C ASP A 53 -7.76 -14.87 -5.47
N HIS A 54 -7.17 -14.45 -4.34
CA HIS A 54 -7.37 -15.04 -3.02
C HIS A 54 -8.49 -14.40 -2.21
N PHE A 55 -9.21 -13.41 -2.75
CA PHE A 55 -10.35 -12.83 -2.05
C PHE A 55 -11.48 -13.87 -1.94
N PRO A 56 -12.24 -13.89 -0.82
CA PRO A 56 -13.33 -14.83 -0.63
C PRO A 56 -14.32 -14.82 -1.81
N GLN A 57 -14.73 -16.01 -2.24
CA GLN A 57 -15.67 -16.14 -3.34
C GLN A 57 -17.07 -15.72 -2.88
N PRO A 58 -17.79 -14.91 -3.66
CA PRO A 58 -19.13 -14.52 -3.31
C PRO A 58 -20.08 -15.71 -3.42
N VAL A 59 -20.85 -15.95 -2.36
CA VAL A 59 -22.04 -16.78 -2.40
C VAL A 59 -23.21 -15.86 -2.69
N THR A 60 -23.90 -16.06 -3.81
CA THR A 60 -25.13 -15.32 -4.12
C THR A 60 -26.32 -16.23 -3.81
N PRO A 61 -27.05 -16.02 -2.70
CA PRO A 61 -28.24 -16.81 -2.39
C PRO A 61 -29.31 -16.59 -3.45
N ALA A 62 -30.11 -17.63 -3.74
CA ALA A 62 -31.22 -17.53 -4.69
C ALA A 62 -32.17 -16.38 -4.29
N GLY A 63 -32.44 -15.47 -5.23
CA GLY A 63 -33.32 -14.31 -5.02
C GLY A 63 -32.64 -13.03 -4.52
N GLN A 64 -31.35 -13.06 -4.19
CA GLN A 64 -30.60 -11.84 -3.84
C GLN A 64 -29.74 -11.36 -5.01
N ARG A 65 -29.74 -10.03 -5.24
CA ARG A 65 -28.91 -9.38 -6.27
C ARG A 65 -27.51 -9.01 -5.79
N ALA A 66 -27.30 -8.94 -4.48
CA ALA A 66 -26.03 -8.54 -3.90
C ALA A 66 -25.19 -9.79 -3.55
N PRO A 67 -23.90 -9.83 -3.93
CA PRO A 67 -23.01 -10.91 -3.52
C PRO A 67 -22.79 -10.86 -2.00
N ARG A 68 -22.87 -12.02 -1.35
CA ARG A 68 -22.54 -12.21 0.06
C ARG A 68 -21.27 -13.05 0.17
N PHE A 69 -20.58 -12.97 1.30
CA PHE A 69 -19.36 -13.71 1.54
C PHE A 69 -19.48 -14.48 2.84
N ARG A 70 -18.99 -15.72 2.87
CA ARG A 70 -18.97 -16.47 4.13
C ARG A 70 -18.01 -15.80 5.09
N LYS A 71 -18.48 -15.54 6.31
CA LYS A 71 -17.66 -14.93 7.36
C LYS A 71 -16.38 -15.69 7.64
N SER A 72 -16.43 -17.03 7.66
CA SER A 72 -15.25 -17.89 7.84
C SER A 72 -14.15 -17.62 6.81
N ASP A 73 -14.54 -17.42 5.55
CA ASP A 73 -13.60 -17.20 4.45
C ASP A 73 -13.01 -15.79 4.51
N VAL A 74 -13.84 -14.81 4.91
CA VAL A 74 -13.40 -13.43 5.19
C VAL A 74 -12.41 -13.39 6.35
N ASP A 75 -12.69 -14.09 7.45
CA ASP A 75 -11.79 -14.17 8.61
C ASP A 75 -10.46 -14.83 8.25
N ALA A 76 -10.50 -15.93 7.50
CA ALA A 76 -9.29 -16.60 7.00
C ALA A 76 -8.48 -15.66 6.08
N TYR A 77 -9.14 -14.90 5.21
CA TYR A 77 -8.48 -13.92 4.35
C TYR A 77 -7.84 -12.78 5.16
N ILE A 78 -8.52 -12.26 6.18
CA ILE A 78 -7.98 -11.22 7.07
C ILE A 78 -6.78 -11.76 7.86
N ALA A 79 -6.87 -12.98 8.39
CA ALA A 79 -5.78 -13.62 9.11
C ALA A 79 -4.55 -13.83 8.21
N ALA A 80 -4.75 -14.36 7.00
CA ALA A 80 -3.68 -14.53 6.01
C ALA A 80 -3.07 -13.18 5.62
N ARG A 81 -3.91 -12.16 5.36
CA ARG A 81 -3.46 -10.80 5.03
C ARG A 81 -2.62 -10.19 6.16
N ASN A 82 -3.02 -10.38 7.41
CA ASN A 82 -2.29 -9.88 8.57
C ASN A 82 -0.99 -10.65 8.79
N ALA A 83 -0.97 -11.97 8.60
CA ALA A 83 0.26 -12.77 8.61
C ALA A 83 1.25 -12.30 7.52
N HIS A 84 0.74 -12.01 6.31
CA HIS A 84 1.54 -11.41 5.25
C HIS A 84 1.97 -9.98 5.58
N ALA A 85 1.20 -9.18 6.32
CA ALA A 85 1.62 -7.86 6.76
C ALA A 85 2.74 -7.90 7.81
N VAL A 86 2.82 -8.98 8.62
CA VAL A 86 3.88 -9.20 9.60
C VAL A 86 5.19 -9.65 8.93
N GLY A 87 5.13 -10.34 7.78
CA GLY A 87 6.30 -10.82 7.03
C GLY A 87 6.66 -10.03 5.77
N ALA A 88 5.76 -9.19 5.25
CA ALA A 88 6.07 -8.29 4.16
C ALA A 88 6.97 -7.21 4.72
N PRO A 89 8.14 -6.93 4.11
CA PRO A 89 8.88 -5.74 4.45
C PRO A 89 7.92 -4.58 4.21
N GLY A 90 7.43 -4.00 5.31
CA GLY A 90 6.58 -2.81 5.25
C GLY A 90 7.24 -1.83 4.30
N ARG A 91 6.43 -0.99 3.64
CA ARG A 91 6.98 0.21 2.98
C ARG A 91 7.96 0.80 4.00
N PRO A 92 9.28 0.82 3.72
CA PRO A 92 10.23 1.22 4.74
C PRO A 92 9.73 2.56 5.25
N VAL A 93 9.56 2.67 6.57
CA VAL A 93 9.41 3.97 7.22
C VAL A 93 10.41 4.86 6.49
N LEU A 94 9.96 6.00 5.97
CA LEU A 94 10.90 7.00 5.46
C LEU A 94 11.80 7.30 6.66
N THR A 95 12.93 6.58 6.76
CA THR A 95 14.02 6.89 7.66
C THR A 95 14.22 8.35 7.41
N MET A 96 13.98 9.16 8.45
CA MET A 96 14.21 10.59 8.38
C MET A 96 15.51 10.77 7.64
N ASP A 97 15.46 11.59 6.60
CA ASP A 97 16.56 11.81 5.69
C ASP A 97 17.61 12.67 6.43
N VAL A 98 18.34 12.07 7.40
CA VAL A 98 19.21 12.77 8.38
C VAL A 98 20.57 13.19 7.78
N GLY A 99 20.72 13.18 6.46
CA GLY A 99 21.97 13.58 5.81
C GLY A 99 21.89 15.02 5.31
N GLU A 100 22.99 15.77 5.45
CA GLU A 100 23.13 17.08 4.83
C GLU A 100 22.91 16.97 3.32
N ARG A 101 21.95 17.76 2.83
CA ARG A 101 21.56 17.78 1.43
C ARG A 101 22.40 18.81 0.68
N VAL A 102 22.89 18.40 -0.46
CA VAL A 102 23.64 19.24 -1.37
C VAL A 102 22.69 20.24 -2.05
N ASP A 103 23.18 21.46 -2.31
CA ASP A 103 22.48 22.48 -3.07
C ASP A 103 21.93 21.89 -4.40
N PRO A 104 20.70 22.23 -4.83
CA PRO A 104 20.10 21.67 -6.05
C PRO A 104 20.94 21.86 -7.31
N THR A 105 21.65 22.99 -7.43
CA THR A 105 22.50 23.30 -8.59
C THR A 105 23.72 22.39 -8.60
N VAL A 106 24.37 22.26 -7.45
CA VAL A 106 25.52 21.38 -7.23
C VAL A 106 25.13 19.91 -7.45
N GLY A 107 24.00 19.48 -6.90
CA GLY A 107 23.45 18.13 -7.12
C GLY A 107 23.04 17.89 -8.58
N GLY A 108 22.62 18.95 -9.29
CA GLY A 108 22.32 18.91 -10.72
C GLY A 108 23.56 18.65 -11.59
N ARG A 109 24.70 19.24 -11.24
CA ARG A 109 26.01 18.98 -11.86
C ARG A 109 26.52 17.58 -11.55
N ALA A 110 26.45 17.16 -10.29
CA ALA A 110 26.77 15.80 -9.88
C ALA A 110 25.96 14.76 -10.66
N SER A 111 24.65 14.96 -10.81
CA SER A 111 23.79 14.06 -11.58
C SER A 111 24.17 13.97 -13.06
N ALA A 112 24.67 15.05 -13.66
CA ALA A 112 25.15 15.04 -15.04
C ALA A 112 26.50 14.31 -15.16
N ALA A 113 27.44 14.63 -14.26
CA ALA A 113 28.76 14.01 -14.20
C ALA A 113 28.70 12.50 -13.95
N ILE A 114 27.80 12.06 -13.05
CA ILE A 114 27.53 10.64 -12.79
C ILE A 114 26.98 9.98 -14.05
N ARG A 115 25.95 10.55 -14.69
CA ARG A 115 25.37 9.97 -15.93
C ARG A 115 26.41 9.84 -17.05
N ALA A 116 27.26 10.85 -17.25
CA ALA A 116 28.32 10.80 -18.25
C ALA A 116 29.31 9.66 -17.98
N ARG A 117 29.72 9.48 -16.72
CA ARG A 117 30.62 8.39 -16.32
C ARG A 117 29.97 7.01 -16.47
N LEU A 118 28.69 6.87 -16.12
CA LEU A 118 27.95 5.61 -16.29
C LEU A 118 27.68 5.25 -17.77
N ALA A 119 27.85 6.20 -18.70
CA ALA A 119 27.72 5.95 -20.13
C ALA A 119 29.03 5.41 -20.77
N VAL A 120 30.15 5.46 -20.05
CA VAL A 120 31.44 4.92 -20.52
C VAL A 120 31.39 3.39 -20.52
N ALA A 121 31.88 2.77 -21.60
CA ALA A 121 31.95 1.31 -21.68
C ALA A 121 32.84 0.74 -20.55
N GLY A 122 32.31 -0.25 -19.82
CA GLY A 122 33.00 -0.85 -18.67
C GLY A 122 32.78 -0.12 -17.33
N ALA A 123 32.01 0.97 -17.30
CA ALA A 123 31.62 1.61 -16.05
C ALA A 123 30.61 0.76 -15.25
N PRO A 124 30.52 0.95 -13.91
CA PRO A 124 29.49 0.32 -13.10
C PRO A 124 28.08 0.64 -13.63
N GLY A 125 27.18 -0.34 -13.59
CA GLY A 125 25.80 -0.14 -14.00
C GLY A 125 25.01 0.64 -12.95
N HIS A 126 23.83 1.13 -13.36
CA HIS A 126 22.87 1.74 -12.43
C HIS A 126 22.46 0.81 -11.27
N LYS A 127 22.61 -0.52 -11.41
CA LYS A 127 22.36 -1.48 -10.33
C LYS A 127 23.44 -1.35 -9.25
N ASP A 128 24.70 -1.35 -9.66
CA ASP A 128 25.86 -1.34 -8.76
C ASP A 128 25.92 -0.04 -7.97
N VAL A 129 25.60 1.09 -8.62
CA VAL A 129 25.48 2.40 -7.95
C VAL A 129 24.34 2.40 -6.92
N ALA A 130 23.20 1.79 -7.24
CA ALA A 130 22.07 1.72 -6.32
C ALA A 130 22.40 0.84 -5.10
N GLU A 131 23.11 -0.27 -5.33
CA GLU A 131 23.59 -1.19 -4.30
C GLU A 131 24.60 -0.53 -3.37
N ALA A 132 25.61 0.18 -3.90
CA ALA A 132 26.58 0.93 -3.12
C ALA A 132 25.93 2.02 -2.24
N LEU A 133 24.79 2.56 -2.68
CA LEU A 133 24.02 3.54 -1.91
C LEU A 133 23.03 2.90 -0.93
N GLY A 134 22.80 1.58 -1.00
CA GLY A 134 21.77 0.90 -0.22
C GLY A 134 20.35 1.35 -0.60
N ILE A 135 20.14 1.84 -1.83
CA ILE A 135 18.85 2.34 -2.30
C ILE A 135 18.32 1.48 -3.45
N ARG A 136 17.01 1.59 -3.71
CA ARG A 136 16.39 0.92 -4.87
C ARG A 136 16.73 1.67 -6.16
N LYS A 137 16.85 0.94 -7.28
CA LYS A 137 17.13 1.50 -8.62
C LYS A 137 16.18 2.66 -9.03
N PRO A 138 14.87 2.63 -8.74
CA PRO A 138 14.00 3.79 -9.00
C PRO A 138 14.38 5.05 -8.21
N ALA A 139 14.83 4.91 -6.96
CA ALA A 139 15.28 6.04 -6.15
C ALA A 139 16.56 6.65 -6.73
N LEU A 140 17.51 5.82 -7.20
CA LEU A 140 18.68 6.32 -7.94
C LEU A 140 18.26 7.11 -9.19
N LYS A 141 17.31 6.58 -9.98
CA LYS A 141 16.82 7.29 -11.18
C LYS A 141 16.19 8.64 -10.84
N ALA A 142 15.41 8.73 -9.77
CA ALA A 142 14.84 9.99 -9.29
C ALA A 142 15.94 11.01 -8.94
N ARG A 143 17.04 10.57 -8.32
CA ARG A 143 18.22 11.43 -8.06
C ARG A 143 18.88 11.92 -9.34
N LEU A 144 19.15 11.01 -10.28
CA LEU A 144 19.79 11.35 -11.55
C LEU A 144 18.93 12.29 -12.42
N ARG A 145 17.60 12.21 -12.27
CA ARG A 145 16.62 13.10 -12.91
C ARG A 145 16.38 14.40 -12.16
N ARG A 146 17.06 14.62 -11.02
CA ARG A 146 16.95 15.80 -10.15
C ARG A 146 15.58 15.93 -9.46
N GLU A 147 14.78 14.86 -9.44
CA GLU A 147 13.49 14.79 -8.74
C GLU A 147 13.69 14.72 -7.21
N THR A 148 14.85 14.25 -6.75
CA THR A 148 15.22 14.21 -5.34
C THR A 148 16.67 14.70 -5.17
N ARG A 149 16.95 15.40 -4.07
CA ARG A 149 18.28 15.99 -3.80
C ARG A 149 19.29 14.94 -3.36
N TRP A 150 20.54 15.11 -3.77
CA TRP A 150 21.68 14.33 -3.28
C TRP A 150 22.07 14.73 -1.86
N LYS A 151 22.57 13.76 -1.09
CA LYS A 151 23.30 14.00 0.16
C LYS A 151 24.80 13.93 -0.09
N VAL A 152 25.56 14.63 0.75
CA VAL A 152 27.03 14.63 0.69
C VAL A 152 27.58 13.20 0.77
N ALA A 153 27.14 12.43 1.77
CA ALA A 153 27.57 11.04 1.96
C ALA A 153 27.24 10.10 0.79
N GLU A 154 26.18 10.39 0.03
CA GLU A 154 25.85 9.58 -1.16
C GLU A 154 26.79 9.94 -2.32
N LEU A 155 27.13 11.23 -2.48
CA LEU A 155 28.12 11.63 -3.48
C LEU A 155 29.51 11.06 -3.16
N GLU A 156 29.90 10.98 -1.89
CA GLU A 156 31.16 10.34 -1.47
C GLU A 156 31.23 8.86 -1.85
N ARG A 157 30.13 8.13 -1.63
CA ARG A 157 30.03 6.70 -2.01
C ARG A 157 30.06 6.52 -3.51
N VAL A 158 29.36 7.37 -4.26
CA VAL A 158 29.37 7.32 -5.73
C VAL A 158 30.74 7.70 -6.28
N ALA A 159 31.40 8.70 -5.70
CA ALA A 159 32.75 9.11 -6.06
C ALA A 159 33.75 7.96 -5.84
N SER A 160 33.68 7.31 -4.68
CA SER A 160 34.50 6.14 -4.35
C SER A 160 34.27 4.98 -5.32
N LEU A 161 33.00 4.66 -5.64
CA LEU A 161 32.66 3.60 -6.59
C LEU A 161 33.17 3.89 -8.01
N LEU A 162 33.13 5.15 -8.42
CA LEU A 162 33.54 5.59 -9.75
C LEU A 162 35.04 5.94 -9.83
N GLY A 163 35.80 5.78 -8.74
CA GLY A 163 37.23 6.12 -8.69
C GLY A 163 37.52 7.60 -8.94
N THR A 164 36.62 8.50 -8.50
CA THR A 164 36.68 9.96 -8.70
C THR A 164 36.48 10.66 -7.36
N THR A 165 36.52 12.00 -7.34
CA THR A 165 36.26 12.79 -6.13
C THR A 165 34.88 13.45 -6.17
N VAL A 166 34.34 13.80 -5.00
CA VAL A 166 33.08 14.58 -4.92
C VAL A 166 33.22 15.90 -5.65
N ASP A 167 34.37 16.56 -5.51
CA ASP A 167 34.64 17.85 -6.15
C ASP A 167 34.60 17.73 -7.69
N GLU A 168 35.16 16.67 -8.26
CA GLU A 168 35.06 16.37 -9.70
C GLU A 168 33.63 16.05 -10.17
N LEU A 169 32.80 15.44 -9.32
CA LEU A 169 31.38 15.27 -9.62
C LEU A 169 30.63 16.60 -9.57
N THR A 170 30.99 17.49 -8.65
CA THR A 170 30.24 18.73 -8.39
C THR A 170 30.70 19.95 -9.17
N ARG A 171 31.93 19.98 -9.69
CA ARG A 171 32.42 21.06 -10.57
C ARG A 171 31.65 21.10 -11.90
N GLY A 172 31.15 19.95 -12.34
CA GLY A 172 30.47 19.81 -13.62
C GLY A 172 31.46 19.82 -14.78
N THR A 173 31.22 18.96 -15.75
CA THR A 173 31.87 19.06 -17.06
C THR A 173 31.18 20.20 -17.80
N ASP A 174 31.83 21.35 -17.92
CA ASP A 174 31.54 22.27 -19.02
C ASP A 174 31.93 21.52 -20.30
N ALA A 175 30.92 20.98 -20.98
CA ALA A 175 31.03 20.39 -22.32
C ALA A 175 29.73 20.68 -23.06
#